data_AF-A0A3B4EUZ5-F1
#
_entry.id   AF-A0A3B4EUZ5-F1
#
_cell.length_a   1.000
_cell.length_b   1.000
_cell.length_c   1.000
_cell.angle_alpha   90.00
_cell.angle_beta   90.00
_cell.angle_gamma   90.00
#
_symmetry.space_group_name_H-M   'P 1'
#
loop_
_entity.id
_entity.type
_entity.pdbx_description
1 polymer ?
#
loop_
_entity_poly.entity_id
_entity_poly.type
_entity_poly.pdbx_seq_one_letter_code
_entity_poly.pdbx_strand_id
1 'polypeptide(L)'
;VKGFRLVLLTCASGQRSAGCWLCVCDDQLVVQCAGQHLTTFPVNLPLATRQLIISNNRIAELPPLALNYLSDLVYLDCKEQSLLVFFSCMLIF
;
A
#
# COMPACT_ATOMS: atom_id res chain seq x y z
N VAL A 1 -45.72 -5.93 -13.49
CA VAL A 1 -44.89 -5.10 -12.59
C VAL A 1 -43.63 -5.86 -12.22
N LYS A 2 -42.59 -5.79 -13.04
CA LYS A 2 -41.36 -6.59 -12.87
C LYS A 2 -40.21 -5.63 -12.65
N GLY A 3 -39.55 -5.72 -11.50
CA GLY A 3 -38.38 -4.89 -11.23
C GLY A 3 -38.10 -4.71 -9.76
N PHE A 4 -37.79 -5.80 -9.06
CA PHE A 4 -36.97 -5.73 -7.86
C PHE A 4 -35.63 -5.09 -8.29
N ARG A 5 -35.38 -3.83 -7.93
CA ARG A 5 -34.07 -3.21 -8.09
C ARG A 5 -33.14 -3.89 -7.08
N LEU A 6 -32.43 -4.93 -7.52
CA LEU A 6 -31.18 -5.34 -6.88
C LEU A 6 -30.29 -4.10 -6.92
N VAL A 7 -30.02 -3.51 -5.75
CA VAL A 7 -28.90 -2.58 -5.61
C VAL A 7 -27.66 -3.42 -5.91
N LEU A 8 -27.20 -3.33 -7.16
CA LEU A 8 -25.93 -3.91 -7.55
C LEU A 8 -24.89 -3.27 -6.64
N LEU A 9 -24.21 -4.10 -5.85
CA LEU A 9 -22.90 -3.79 -5.31
C LEU A 9 -21.94 -3.65 -6.50
N THR A 10 -22.07 -2.58 -7.28
CA THR A 10 -21.00 -2.15 -8.16
C THR A 10 -19.96 -1.55 -7.26
N CYS A 11 -19.03 -2.37 -6.78
CA CYS A 11 -17.71 -1.87 -6.44
C CYS A 11 -17.23 -1.10 -7.68
N ALA A 12 -17.19 0.23 -7.55
CA ALA A 12 -16.57 1.10 -8.54
C ALA A 12 -15.18 0.53 -8.81
N SER A 13 -14.99 0.04 -10.03
CA SER A 13 -13.76 -0.53 -10.52
C SER A 13 -12.73 0.60 -10.69
N GLY A 14 -12.10 0.99 -9.59
CA GLY A 14 -10.67 1.33 -9.61
C GLY A 14 -9.92 0.00 -9.61
N GLN A 15 -8.84 -0.10 -10.38
CA GLN A 15 -8.17 -1.37 -10.69
C GLN A 15 -7.74 -2.08 -9.41
N ARG A 16 -8.54 -3.03 -8.91
CA ARG A 16 -8.16 -3.92 -7.81
C ARG A 16 -7.08 -4.88 -8.32
N SER A 17 -5.83 -4.40 -8.34
CA SER A 17 -4.67 -5.27 -8.47
C SER A 17 -4.77 -6.34 -7.39
N ALA A 18 -4.61 -7.61 -7.80
CA ALA A 18 -4.89 -8.81 -7.00
C ALA A 18 -4.10 -8.91 -5.67
N GLY A 19 -3.21 -7.96 -5.37
CA GLY A 19 -2.43 -7.90 -4.14
C GLY A 19 -2.69 -6.70 -3.22
N CYS A 20 -3.68 -5.84 -3.52
CA CYS A 20 -3.96 -4.65 -2.72
C CYS A 20 -5.20 -4.80 -1.80
N TRP A 21 -5.23 -5.85 -0.96
CA TRP A 21 -6.38 -6.13 -0.08
C TRP A 21 -6.30 -5.43 1.29
N LEU A 22 -5.09 -5.09 1.73
CA LEU A 22 -4.84 -4.43 3.02
C LEU A 22 -4.63 -2.92 2.89
N CYS A 23 -4.46 -2.43 1.67
CA CYS A 23 -4.17 -1.04 1.38
C CYS A 23 -5.16 -0.52 0.34
N VAL A 24 -5.28 0.81 0.26
CA VAL A 24 -6.01 1.48 -0.81
C VAL A 24 -5.03 1.74 -1.93
N CYS A 25 -5.24 1.10 -3.08
CA CYS A 25 -4.50 1.38 -4.30
C CYS A 25 -5.34 2.24 -5.22
N ASP A 26 -4.77 3.35 -5.66
CA ASP A 26 -5.39 4.27 -6.61
C ASP A 26 -4.81 4.04 -8.02
N ASP A 27 -5.57 4.42 -9.05
CA ASP A 27 -5.15 4.38 -10.46
C ASP A 27 -3.97 5.32 -10.75
N GLN A 28 -3.67 6.25 -9.82
CA GLN A 28 -2.49 7.13 -9.85
C GLN A 28 -1.17 6.46 -9.40
N LEU A 29 -1.11 5.13 -9.29
CA LEU A 29 0.08 4.38 -8.84
C LEU A 29 0.51 4.70 -7.40
N VAL A 30 -0.46 5.12 -6.59
CA VAL A 30 -0.30 5.44 -5.17
C VAL A 30 -0.90 4.31 -4.34
N VAL A 31 -0.12 3.82 -3.37
CA VAL A 31 -0.55 2.79 -2.43
C VAL A 31 -0.60 3.39 -1.02
N GLN A 32 -1.80 3.48 -0.46
CA GLN A 32 -2.07 4.01 0.87
C GLN A 32 -2.39 2.90 1.85
N CYS A 33 -1.44 2.61 2.72
CA CYS A 33 -1.48 1.62 3.79
C CYS A 33 -1.45 2.27 5.18
N ALA A 34 -1.60 3.59 5.29
CA ALA A 34 -1.43 4.30 6.56
C ALA A 34 -2.49 3.89 7.60
N GLY A 35 -2.08 3.70 8.86
CA GLY A 35 -3.02 3.41 9.96
C GLY A 35 -3.69 2.03 9.90
N GLN A 36 -3.20 1.11 9.06
CA GLN A 36 -3.76 -0.23 8.88
C GLN A 36 -3.24 -1.26 9.92
N HIS A 37 -2.56 -0.79 10.98
CA HIS A 37 -1.94 -1.62 12.02
C HIS A 37 -0.99 -2.70 11.47
N LEU A 38 -0.32 -2.43 10.35
CA LEU A 38 0.59 -3.37 9.72
C LEU A 38 1.78 -3.64 10.63
N THR A 39 2.04 -4.92 10.90
CA THR A 39 3.23 -5.39 11.64
C THR A 39 4.35 -5.84 10.71
N THR A 40 4.00 -6.16 9.46
CA THR A 40 4.93 -6.58 8.41
C THR A 40 4.75 -5.71 7.18
N PHE A 41 5.80 -5.60 6.36
CA PHE A 41 5.73 -4.90 5.09
C PHE A 41 4.68 -5.55 4.16
N PRO A 42 3.79 -4.78 3.50
CA PRO A 42 2.77 -5.34 2.62
C PRO A 42 3.41 -6.00 1.38
N VAL A 43 3.01 -7.25 1.11
CA VAL A 43 3.46 -8.02 -0.06
C VAL A 43 2.42 -7.96 -1.18
N ASN A 44 2.86 -8.22 -2.42
CA ASN A 44 2.03 -8.17 -3.64
C ASN A 44 1.54 -6.77 -4.04
N LEU A 45 2.30 -5.73 -3.71
CA LEU A 45 2.02 -4.40 -4.25
C LEU A 45 2.20 -4.37 -5.78
N PRO A 46 1.44 -3.53 -6.51
CA PRO A 46 1.65 -3.35 -7.94
C PRO A 46 3.09 -2.92 -8.23
N LEU A 47 3.78 -3.56 -9.18
CA LEU A 47 5.17 -3.23 -9.52
C LEU A 47 5.33 -1.78 -10.01
N ALA A 48 4.28 -1.24 -10.64
CA ALA A 48 4.22 0.14 -11.11
C ALA A 48 3.99 1.17 -9.99
N THR A 49 3.95 0.77 -8.71
CA THR A 49 3.74 1.68 -7.58
C THR A 49 4.86 2.72 -7.53
N ARG A 50 4.48 4.00 -7.62
CA ARG A 50 5.43 5.12 -7.52
C ARG A 50 5.47 5.75 -6.14
N GLN A 51 4.37 5.69 -5.42
CA GLN A 51 4.26 6.24 -4.08
C GLN A 51 3.67 5.20 -3.13
N LEU A 52 4.39 4.91 -2.05
CA LEU A 52 3.94 3.98 -1.02
C LEU A 52 3.86 4.72 0.32
N ILE A 53 2.69 4.72 0.94
CA ILE A 53 2.43 5.39 2.20
C ILE A 53 2.09 4.31 3.24
N ILE A 54 3.04 4.01 4.11
CA ILE A 54 2.92 3.03 5.20
C ILE A 54 3.00 3.69 6.58
N SER A 55 2.78 5.00 6.66
CA SER A 55 2.88 5.76 7.90
C SER A 55 1.87 5.33 8.97
N ASN A 56 2.17 5.59 10.24
CA ASN A 56 1.32 5.25 11.39
C ASN A 56 0.98 3.73 11.47
N ASN A 57 1.99 2.89 11.27
CA ASN A 57 1.89 1.44 11.43
C ASN A 57 2.94 0.95 12.45
N ARG A 58 3.07 -0.38 12.61
CA ARG A 58 4.02 -1.02 13.54
C ARG A 58 4.92 -1.99 12.82
N ILE A 59 5.40 -1.60 11.65
CA ILE A 59 6.28 -2.42 10.84
C ILE A 59 7.60 -2.57 11.60
N ALA A 60 8.06 -3.81 11.73
CA ALA A 60 9.29 -4.12 12.46
C ALA A 60 10.55 -3.83 11.62
N GLU A 61 10.47 -4.07 10.31
CA GLU A 61 11.60 -3.93 9.38
C GLU A 61 11.12 -3.65 7.95
N LEU A 62 11.97 -2.98 7.18
CA LEU A 62 11.75 -2.77 5.74
C LEU A 62 12.61 -3.76 4.95
N PRO A 63 12.01 -4.76 4.29
CA PRO A 63 12.76 -5.75 3.52
C PRO A 63 13.36 -5.11 2.25
N PRO A 64 14.70 -5.07 2.10
CA PRO A 64 15.34 -4.44 0.94
C PRO A 64 14.95 -5.07 -0.38
N LEU A 65 14.74 -6.40 -0.38
CA LEU A 65 14.32 -7.13 -1.58
C LEU A 65 12.94 -6.68 -2.06
N ALA A 66 11.99 -6.48 -1.15
CA ALA A 66 10.63 -6.04 -1.52
C ALA A 66 10.65 -4.64 -2.14
N LEU A 67 11.48 -3.75 -1.61
CA LEU A 67 11.68 -2.41 -2.15
C LEU A 67 12.35 -2.46 -3.53
N ASN A 68 13.31 -3.36 -3.72
CA ASN A 68 13.98 -3.55 -5.02
C ASN A 68 13.01 -4.06 -6.11
N TYR A 69 11.99 -4.84 -5.74
CA TYR A 69 10.91 -5.21 -6.67
C TYR A 69 10.03 -4.02 -7.09
N LEU A 70 9.95 -2.98 -6.26
CA LEU A 70 9.25 -1.74 -6.57
C LEU A 70 10.21 -0.75 -7.24
N SER A 71 10.73 -1.12 -8.42
CA SER A 71 11.75 -0.34 -9.14
C SER A 71 11.29 1.06 -9.55
N ASP A 72 9.98 1.29 -9.67
CA ASP A 72 9.38 2.58 -10.01
C ASP A 72 9.07 3.44 -8.77
N LEU A 73 9.38 2.96 -7.56
CA LEU A 73 9.09 3.68 -6.32
C LEU A 73 9.93 4.94 -6.22
N VAL A 74 9.28 6.10 -6.24
CA VAL A 74 9.91 7.42 -6.13
C VAL A 74 9.78 7.98 -4.72
N TYR A 75 8.74 7.57 -4.00
CA TYR A 75 8.41 8.11 -2.68
C TYR A 75 7.89 7.02 -1.74
N LEU A 76 8.45 6.95 -0.55
CA LEU A 76 8.01 6.09 0.53
C LEU A 76 7.80 6.92 1.80
N ASP A 77 6.56 6.98 2.28
CA ASP A 77 6.24 7.57 3.58
C ASP A 77 6.15 6.47 4.64
N CYS A 78 7.08 6.50 5.58
CA CYS A 78 7.23 5.58 6.71
C CYS A 78 7.18 6.31 8.05
N LYS A 79 6.56 7.49 8.10
CA LYS A 79 6.45 8.30 9.32
C LYS A 79 5.70 7.55 10.43
N GLU A 80 5.96 7.89 11.68
CA GLU A 80 5.25 7.35 12.86
C GLU A 80 5.36 5.81 12.96
N GLN A 81 6.46 5.25 12.46
CA GLN A 81 6.85 3.84 12.62
C GLN A 81 7.76 3.67 13.85
N SER A 82 8.24 2.44 14.07
CA SER A 82 9.29 2.18 15.06
C SER A 82 10.59 2.93 14.74
N LEU A 83 11.39 3.26 15.76
CA LEU A 83 12.67 3.96 15.58
C LEU A 83 13.62 3.24 14.60
N LEU A 84 13.65 1.90 14.62
CA LEU A 84 14.49 1.10 13.72
C LEU A 84 14.08 1.25 12.26
N VAL A 85 12.78 1.17 11.97
CA VAL A 85 12.25 1.39 10.62
C VAL A 85 12.43 2.83 10.18
N PHE A 86 12.28 3.79 11.09
CA PHE A 86 12.52 5.20 10.79
C PHE A 86 13.95 5.43 10.26
N PHE A 87 14.97 4.85 10.90
CA PHE A 87 16.35 4.93 10.41
C PHE A 87 16.53 4.19 9.07
N SER A 88 15.99 2.98 8.94
CA SER A 88 16.09 2.21 7.70
C SER A 88 15.46 2.97 6.53
N CYS A 89 14.31 3.59 6.75
CA CYS A 89 13.58 4.32 5.73
C CYS A 89 14.34 5.56 5.24
N MET A 90 15.07 6.24 6.13
CA MET A 90 15.93 7.36 5.76
C MET A 90 17.17 6.92 4.96
N LEU A 91 17.60 5.66 5.09
CA LEU A 91 18.74 5.10 4.33
C LEU A 91 18.37 4.57 2.94
N ILE A 92 17.07 4.40 2.67
CA ILE A 92 16.55 3.89 1.40
C ILE A 92 16.37 5.03 0.37
N PHE A 93 16.49 6.31 0.78
CA PHE A 93 16.54 7.50 -0.06
C PHE A 93 17.86 8.24 0.10
#